data_AF-A0A8S9WFE7-F1
#
_entry.id   AF-A0A8S9WFE7-F1
#
_cell.length_a   1.000
_cell.length_b   1.000
_cell.length_c   1.000
_cell.angle_alpha   90.00
_cell.angle_beta   90.00
_cell.angle_gamma   90.00
#
_symmetry.space_group_name_H-M   'P 1'
#
loop_
_entity.id
_entity.type
_entity.pdbx_description
1 polymer ?
#
loop_
_entity_poly.entity_id
_entity_poly.type
_entity_poly.pdbx_seq_one_letter_code
_entity_poly.pdbx_strand_id
1 'polypeptide(L)'
;MIYINKITGIWENYKLIRELSSINGSDVSKTLLDRVMYNAETLPPLGKEYWWFLFFGHDGENPVQFMLLIFRKYGKKMLFNNKEMVFRESGKNKFHAVTAGWVYDGEELRDLGDTNAIVEIQEKKIVSEISGQKIRLSGIFPNYELSVGDLINLETTKGNYLEDKSACGVFLPPFGVGWVDVFSDVDGFVLGKKFKGTAHLQKVVGATIFGPFHWGRIIFQNGSSISFFCLKTGKSSKTYFRESVTFHDVENNKIIRFDNPQLKISKRGNNWAIAGQDNDKTLRIVLETYATKQYDMSGGGSQVYIVYAITPKEFYLKTEGRMITLEGVGEGVGTFEDAYW
;
A
#
# COMPACT_ATOMS: atom_id res chain seq x y z
N MET A 1 22.65 -13.67 -26.15
CA MET A 1 21.50 -14.33 -25.47
C MET A 1 21.03 -13.57 -24.23
N ILE A 2 21.92 -13.21 -23.28
CA ILE A 2 21.56 -12.44 -22.05
C ILE A 2 20.86 -11.10 -22.34
N TYR A 3 21.32 -10.34 -23.35
CA TYR A 3 20.76 -9.04 -23.69
C TYR A 3 19.33 -9.12 -24.28
N ILE A 4 19.06 -10.16 -25.08
CA ILE A 4 17.74 -10.41 -25.70
C ILE A 4 16.72 -10.75 -24.59
N ASN A 5 17.09 -11.62 -23.65
CA ASN A 5 16.22 -11.99 -22.53
C ASN A 5 15.85 -10.79 -21.65
N LYS A 6 16.80 -9.88 -21.41
CA LYS A 6 16.55 -8.66 -20.63
C LYS A 6 15.60 -7.68 -21.34
N ILE A 7 15.73 -7.53 -22.66
CA ILE A 7 14.81 -6.70 -23.46
C ILE A 7 13.40 -7.31 -23.41
N THR A 8 13.26 -8.62 -23.62
CA THR A 8 11.97 -9.30 -23.53
C THR A 8 11.30 -9.08 -22.17
N GLY A 9 12.05 -9.24 -21.07
CA GLY A 9 11.52 -9.02 -19.72
C GLY A 9 11.06 -7.57 -19.48
N ILE A 10 11.75 -6.57 -20.03
CA ILE A 10 11.31 -5.17 -19.97
C ILE A 10 9.99 -4.97 -20.71
N TRP A 11 9.83 -5.57 -21.89
CA TRP A 11 8.57 -5.49 -22.63
C TRP A 11 7.43 -6.21 -21.90
N GLU A 12 7.71 -7.35 -21.26
CA GLU A 12 6.74 -8.05 -20.41
C GLU A 12 6.30 -7.20 -19.22
N ASN A 13 7.23 -6.48 -18.58
CA ASN A 13 6.91 -5.53 -17.52
C ASN A 13 5.93 -4.44 -17.98
N TYR A 14 6.21 -3.82 -19.14
CA TYR A 14 5.29 -2.82 -19.71
C TYR A 14 3.95 -3.41 -20.16
N LYS A 15 3.93 -4.65 -20.67
CA LYS A 15 2.68 -5.35 -20.99
C LYS A 15 1.84 -5.58 -19.74
N LEU A 16 2.46 -6.01 -18.64
CA LEU A 16 1.79 -6.18 -17.36
C LEU A 16 1.21 -4.85 -16.85
N ILE A 17 1.99 -3.76 -16.88
CA ILE A 17 1.48 -2.44 -16.45
C ILE A 17 0.26 -2.03 -17.29
N ARG A 18 0.29 -2.25 -18.62
CA ARG A 18 -0.86 -1.99 -19.50
C ARG A 18 -2.07 -2.86 -19.16
N GLU A 19 -1.86 -4.16 -18.92
CA GLU A 19 -2.92 -5.10 -18.57
C GLU A 19 -3.61 -4.69 -17.27
N LEU A 20 -2.85 -4.40 -16.21
CA LEU A 20 -3.37 -3.93 -14.93
C LEU A 20 -4.10 -2.58 -15.07
N SER A 21 -3.55 -1.66 -15.87
CA SER A 21 -4.19 -0.38 -16.18
C SER A 21 -5.50 -0.52 -16.97
N SER A 22 -5.65 -1.58 -17.77
CA SER A 22 -6.85 -1.81 -18.57
C SER A 22 -8.01 -2.42 -17.78
N ILE A 23 -7.71 -3.15 -16.70
CA ILE A 23 -8.70 -3.70 -15.77
C ILE A 23 -9.28 -2.59 -14.89
N ASN A 24 -8.40 -1.85 -14.19
CA ASN A 24 -8.73 -0.70 -13.34
C ASN A 24 -9.99 -0.89 -12.47
N GLY A 25 -10.02 -1.96 -11.67
CA GLY A 25 -11.17 -2.35 -10.87
C GLY A 25 -11.04 -3.78 -10.30
N SER A 26 -12.16 -4.34 -9.85
CA SER A 26 -12.26 -5.62 -9.17
C SER A 26 -12.29 -6.86 -10.09
N ASP A 27 -12.39 -6.66 -11.41
CA ASP A 27 -12.48 -7.73 -12.42
C ASP A 27 -11.17 -8.49 -12.68
N VAL A 28 -10.14 -8.27 -11.86
CA VAL A 28 -8.86 -8.99 -11.97
C VAL A 28 -9.06 -10.49 -11.71
N SER A 29 -8.55 -11.35 -12.60
CA SER A 29 -8.61 -12.80 -12.40
C SER A 29 -7.74 -13.23 -11.22
N LYS A 30 -8.14 -14.30 -10.50
CA LYS A 30 -7.35 -14.85 -9.38
C LYS A 30 -5.95 -15.27 -9.85
N THR A 31 -5.88 -15.89 -11.03
CA THR A 31 -4.62 -16.33 -11.63
C THR A 31 -3.68 -15.15 -11.92
N LEU A 32 -4.19 -14.05 -12.49
CA LEU A 32 -3.36 -12.86 -12.74
C LEU A 32 -2.90 -12.23 -11.42
N LEU A 33 -3.79 -12.13 -10.43
CA LEU A 33 -3.47 -11.59 -9.12
C LEU A 33 -2.37 -12.38 -8.42
N ASP A 34 -2.50 -13.71 -8.32
CA ASP A 34 -1.47 -14.56 -7.71
C ASP A 34 -0.17 -14.53 -8.53
N ARG A 35 -0.24 -14.48 -9.88
CA ARG A 35 0.94 -14.31 -10.74
C ARG A 35 1.67 -13.00 -10.46
N VAL A 36 0.95 -11.90 -10.20
CA VAL A 36 1.58 -10.63 -9.86
C VAL A 36 2.17 -10.68 -8.45
N MET A 37 1.44 -11.24 -7.49
CA MET A 37 1.89 -11.34 -6.09
C MET A 37 3.16 -12.21 -5.96
N TYR A 38 3.25 -13.34 -6.68
CA TYR A 38 4.34 -14.31 -6.58
C TYR A 38 5.30 -14.30 -7.78
N ASN A 39 5.53 -13.13 -8.38
CA ASN A 39 6.55 -13.00 -9.42
C ASN A 39 7.42 -11.77 -9.21
N ALA A 40 8.69 -11.88 -9.61
CA ALA A 40 9.63 -10.77 -9.63
C ALA A 40 9.75 -10.23 -11.05
N GLU A 41 9.44 -8.96 -11.27
CA GLU A 41 9.47 -8.38 -12.61
C GLU A 41 10.87 -7.96 -13.08
N THR A 42 11.12 -8.02 -14.39
CA THR A 42 12.35 -7.42 -14.94
C THR A 42 12.18 -5.90 -14.98
N LEU A 43 12.92 -5.19 -14.12
CA LEU A 43 12.76 -3.74 -13.97
C LEU A 43 13.42 -2.98 -15.14
N PRO A 44 12.69 -2.12 -15.87
CA PRO A 44 13.29 -1.17 -16.82
C PRO A 44 14.09 -0.08 -16.07
N PRO A 45 14.82 0.80 -16.77
CA PRO A 45 15.31 2.04 -16.19
C PRO A 45 14.20 2.79 -15.45
N LEU A 46 14.50 3.34 -14.27
CA LEU A 46 13.53 3.92 -13.31
C LEU A 46 12.54 2.93 -12.68
N GLY A 47 12.62 1.64 -13.06
CA GLY A 47 11.81 0.56 -12.57
C GLY A 47 11.88 0.42 -11.05
N LYS A 48 10.73 0.17 -10.43
CA LYS A 48 10.54 -0.06 -9.00
C LYS A 48 9.56 -1.20 -8.83
N GLU A 49 9.77 -1.95 -7.77
CA GLU A 49 8.88 -3.01 -7.33
C GLU A 49 8.78 -2.98 -5.82
N TYR A 50 7.58 -3.10 -5.30
CA TYR A 50 7.39 -3.31 -3.88
C TYR A 50 6.19 -4.17 -3.55
N TRP A 51 6.35 -4.95 -2.49
CA TRP A 51 5.27 -5.62 -1.78
C TRP A 51 5.03 -4.85 -0.49
N TRP A 52 3.77 -4.54 -0.27
CA TRP A 52 3.31 -3.80 0.88
C TRP A 52 2.26 -4.63 1.60
N PHE A 53 2.53 -5.01 2.82
CA PHE A 53 1.58 -5.76 3.64
C PHE A 53 1.18 -4.87 4.81
N LEU A 54 -0.06 -4.41 4.80
CA LEU A 54 -0.66 -3.55 5.81
C LEU A 54 -1.72 -4.32 6.57
N PHE A 55 -1.73 -4.17 7.89
CA PHE A 55 -2.68 -4.86 8.75
C PHE A 55 -3.23 -3.89 9.79
N PHE A 56 -4.55 -3.90 9.95
CA PHE A 56 -5.30 -2.96 10.76
C PHE A 56 -6.15 -3.73 11.77
N GLY A 57 -5.87 -3.58 13.06
CA GLY A 57 -6.66 -4.18 14.14
C GLY A 57 -8.04 -3.55 14.24
N HIS A 58 -9.01 -4.33 14.71
CA HIS A 58 -10.39 -3.85 14.93
C HIS A 58 -10.64 -3.34 16.35
N ASP A 59 -9.77 -3.66 17.29
CA ASP A 59 -10.00 -3.44 18.72
C ASP A 59 -9.14 -2.30 19.29
N GLY A 60 -9.74 -1.48 20.17
CA GLY A 60 -9.08 -0.43 20.93
C GLY A 60 -9.15 0.96 20.29
N GLU A 61 -8.94 2.02 21.10
CA GLU A 61 -8.97 3.42 20.64
C GLU A 61 -7.81 3.72 19.66
N ASN A 62 -6.63 3.16 19.94
CA ASN A 62 -5.50 3.12 19.02
C ASN A 62 -5.23 1.65 18.67
N PRO A 63 -5.87 1.11 17.63
CA PRO A 63 -5.78 -0.30 17.32
C PRO A 63 -4.36 -0.69 16.89
N VAL A 64 -4.00 -1.96 17.15
CA VAL A 64 -2.76 -2.53 16.65
C VAL A 64 -2.71 -2.36 15.13
N GLN A 65 -1.65 -1.76 14.61
CA GLN A 65 -1.46 -1.57 13.18
C GLN A 65 -0.02 -1.85 12.85
N PHE A 66 0.26 -2.52 11.73
CA PHE A 66 1.64 -2.78 11.34
C PHE A 66 1.81 -2.88 9.84
N MET A 67 3.06 -2.77 9.41
CA MET A 67 3.44 -2.75 8.02
C MET A 67 4.72 -3.57 7.79
N LEU A 68 4.73 -4.35 6.71
CA LEU A 68 5.94 -4.96 6.15
C LEU A 68 6.12 -4.52 4.69
N LEU A 69 7.36 -4.18 4.35
CA LEU A 69 7.78 -3.72 3.04
C LEU A 69 8.88 -4.63 2.51
N ILE A 70 8.73 -5.08 1.27
CA ILE A 70 9.84 -5.60 0.45
C ILE A 70 9.97 -4.67 -0.76
N PHE A 71 11.08 -3.97 -0.88
CA PHE A 71 11.30 -2.95 -1.92
C PHE A 71 12.58 -3.21 -2.70
N ARG A 72 12.49 -3.12 -4.04
CA ARG A 72 13.66 -3.04 -4.91
C ARG A 72 13.45 -2.05 -6.05
N LYS A 73 14.56 -1.64 -6.67
CA LYS A 73 14.54 -0.79 -7.85
C LYS A 73 15.60 -1.17 -8.85
N TYR A 74 15.47 -0.63 -10.06
CA TYR A 74 16.52 -0.64 -11.05
C TYR A 74 17.77 0.10 -10.53
N GLY A 75 18.93 -0.47 -10.85
CA GLY A 75 20.24 0.00 -10.42
C GLY A 75 20.91 -0.96 -9.45
N LYS A 76 22.15 -0.63 -9.05
CA LYS A 76 22.99 -1.54 -8.25
C LYS A 76 22.86 -1.33 -6.74
N LYS A 77 22.51 -0.12 -6.32
CA LYS A 77 22.44 0.26 -4.90
C LYS A 77 21.57 1.48 -4.64
N MET A 78 21.30 1.75 -3.37
CA MET A 78 20.73 2.98 -2.83
C MET A 78 21.12 3.14 -1.37
N LEU A 79 20.89 4.32 -0.80
CA LEU A 79 20.80 4.51 0.64
C LEU A 79 19.33 4.40 1.05
N PHE A 80 19.07 3.63 2.08
CA PHE A 80 17.77 3.52 2.75
C PHE A 80 18.02 3.71 4.25
N ASN A 81 17.38 4.70 4.87
CA ASN A 81 17.65 5.12 6.25
C ASN A 81 19.16 5.32 6.52
N ASN A 82 19.85 5.97 5.58
CA ASN A 82 21.31 6.19 5.58
C ASN A 82 22.19 4.92 5.55
N LYS A 83 21.60 3.74 5.34
CA LYS A 83 22.34 2.48 5.14
C LYS A 83 22.42 2.12 3.66
N GLU A 84 23.58 1.65 3.21
CA GLU A 84 23.73 1.18 1.83
C GLU A 84 23.01 -0.15 1.62
N MET A 85 22.05 -0.14 0.69
CA MET A 85 21.29 -1.30 0.23
C MET A 85 21.74 -1.64 -1.18
N VAL A 86 22.04 -2.90 -1.44
CA VAL A 86 22.58 -3.40 -2.70
C VAL A 86 21.55 -4.29 -3.39
N PHE A 87 21.28 -4.02 -4.67
CA PHE A 87 20.35 -4.78 -5.50
C PHE A 87 21.14 -5.67 -6.46
N ARG A 88 21.13 -6.98 -6.17
CA ARG A 88 21.74 -8.03 -7.02
C ARG A 88 20.71 -9.10 -7.30
N GLU A 89 20.71 -9.56 -8.55
CA GLU A 89 19.96 -10.74 -8.95
C GLU A 89 20.86 -11.97 -8.84
N SER A 90 20.35 -13.05 -8.28
CA SER A 90 21.07 -14.33 -8.11
C SER A 90 20.34 -15.49 -8.78
N GLY A 91 19.22 -15.23 -9.44
CA GLY A 91 18.42 -16.19 -10.19
C GLY A 91 17.06 -15.59 -10.55
N LYS A 92 16.28 -16.31 -11.36
CA LYS A 92 14.86 -15.98 -11.55
C LYS A 92 14.18 -16.04 -10.18
N ASN A 93 13.52 -14.95 -9.79
CA ASN A 93 12.82 -14.84 -8.49
C ASN A 93 13.71 -14.92 -7.23
N LYS A 94 15.04 -14.73 -7.35
CA LYS A 94 15.94 -14.62 -6.20
C LYS A 94 16.83 -13.40 -6.31
N PHE A 95 16.65 -12.43 -5.41
CA PHE A 95 17.29 -11.12 -5.51
C PHE A 95 17.46 -10.46 -4.16
N HIS A 96 18.38 -9.50 -4.07
CA HIS A 96 18.47 -8.63 -2.89
C HIS A 96 17.46 -7.50 -2.97
N ALA A 97 16.82 -7.20 -1.85
CA ALA A 97 15.87 -6.11 -1.69
C ALA A 97 16.00 -5.49 -0.31
N VAL A 98 15.49 -4.27 -0.17
CA VAL A 98 15.23 -3.69 1.14
C VAL A 98 14.03 -4.42 1.74
N THR A 99 14.16 -4.92 2.96
CA THR A 99 13.03 -5.37 3.75
C THR A 99 12.95 -4.52 5.01
N ALA A 100 11.78 -3.96 5.30
CA ALA A 100 11.57 -3.07 6.44
C ALA A 100 10.16 -3.24 7.01
N GLY A 101 9.94 -2.79 8.24
CA GLY A 101 8.63 -2.91 8.87
C GLY A 101 8.56 -2.28 10.24
N TRP A 102 7.34 -2.12 10.74
CA TRP A 102 7.05 -1.57 12.06
C TRP A 102 5.73 -2.13 12.56
N VAL A 103 5.55 -2.17 13.88
CA VAL A 103 4.32 -2.54 14.57
C VAL A 103 3.98 -1.43 15.57
N TYR A 104 2.81 -0.82 15.45
CA TYR A 104 2.20 -0.08 16.54
C TYR A 104 1.38 -1.06 17.38
N ASP A 105 1.71 -1.18 18.65
CA ASP A 105 1.16 -2.23 19.53
C ASP A 105 -0.04 -1.81 20.38
N GLY A 106 -0.57 -0.61 20.13
CA GLY A 106 -1.61 0.04 20.92
C GLY A 106 -1.08 1.12 21.87
N GLU A 107 0.24 1.15 22.11
CA GLU A 107 0.88 2.11 23.01
C GLU A 107 2.01 2.86 22.28
N GLU A 108 2.91 2.12 21.63
CA GLU A 108 4.08 2.68 20.95
C GLU A 108 4.36 2.03 19.59
N LEU A 109 5.12 2.76 18.76
CA LEU A 109 5.62 2.22 17.49
C LEU A 109 6.94 1.49 17.73
N ARG A 110 6.92 0.17 17.52
CA ARG A 110 8.08 -0.70 17.52
C ARG A 110 8.62 -0.84 16.10
N ASP A 111 9.82 -0.33 15.88
CA ASP A 111 10.53 -0.51 14.62
C ASP A 111 11.08 -1.95 14.52
N LEU A 112 10.69 -2.68 13.48
CA LEU A 112 11.27 -4.00 13.19
C LEU A 112 12.63 -3.87 12.48
N GLY A 113 13.00 -2.65 12.08
CA GLY A 113 14.25 -2.32 11.43
C GLY A 113 14.18 -2.39 9.91
N ASP A 114 15.34 -2.28 9.27
CA ASP A 114 15.54 -2.41 7.84
C ASP A 114 16.76 -3.27 7.55
N THR A 115 16.67 -4.12 6.52
CA THR A 115 17.69 -5.13 6.18
C THR A 115 17.83 -5.25 4.66
N ASN A 116 19.06 -5.40 4.17
CA ASN A 116 19.34 -5.75 2.79
C ASN A 116 19.22 -7.26 2.58
N ALA A 117 18.00 -7.77 2.58
CA ALA A 117 17.70 -9.20 2.61
C ALA A 117 17.74 -9.85 1.23
N ILE A 118 18.03 -11.15 1.20
CA ILE A 118 17.77 -11.99 0.03
C ILE A 118 16.30 -12.39 0.04
N VAL A 119 15.58 -11.98 -0.99
CA VAL A 119 14.21 -12.37 -1.25
C VAL A 119 14.20 -13.56 -2.19
N GLU A 120 13.44 -14.59 -1.85
CA GLU A 120 13.19 -15.74 -2.71
C GLU A 120 11.69 -15.92 -2.92
N ILE A 121 11.26 -15.92 -4.19
CA ILE A 121 9.87 -16.09 -4.59
C ILE A 121 9.71 -17.44 -5.30
N GLN A 122 8.78 -18.23 -4.79
CA GLN A 122 8.33 -19.51 -5.35
C GLN A 122 6.84 -19.35 -5.71
N GLU A 123 6.25 -20.34 -6.38
CA GLU A 123 4.91 -20.24 -7.00
C GLU A 123 3.83 -19.63 -6.08
N LYS A 124 3.87 -19.93 -4.78
CA LYS A 124 2.88 -19.50 -3.78
C LYS A 124 3.53 -19.10 -2.46
N LYS A 125 4.77 -18.60 -2.53
CA LYS A 125 5.56 -18.31 -1.35
C LYS A 125 6.59 -17.22 -1.60
N ILE A 126 6.67 -16.25 -0.69
CA ILE A 126 7.75 -15.27 -0.61
C ILE A 126 8.49 -15.53 0.71
N VAL A 127 9.81 -15.61 0.64
CA VAL A 127 10.69 -15.68 1.81
C VAL A 127 11.63 -14.49 1.78
N SER A 128 11.76 -13.80 2.91
CA SER A 128 12.73 -12.72 3.14
C SER A 128 13.19 -12.76 4.60
N GLU A 129 13.88 -11.70 5.03
CA GLU A 129 14.33 -11.50 6.40
C GLU A 129 14.21 -10.03 6.78
N ILE A 130 13.91 -9.76 8.04
CA ILE A 130 13.99 -8.44 8.66
C ILE A 130 14.69 -8.56 10.01
N SER A 131 15.83 -7.90 10.16
CA SER A 131 16.60 -7.86 11.41
C SER A 131 16.85 -9.25 12.03
N GLY A 132 17.22 -10.24 11.21
CA GLY A 132 17.46 -11.63 11.64
C GLY A 132 16.20 -12.48 11.79
N GLN A 133 14.99 -11.91 11.65
CA GLN A 133 13.73 -12.63 11.70
C GLN A 133 13.28 -13.01 10.29
N LYS A 134 12.99 -14.30 10.08
CA LYS A 134 12.51 -14.80 8.79
C LYS A 134 11.09 -14.33 8.51
N ILE A 135 10.89 -13.69 7.37
CA ILE A 135 9.57 -13.37 6.82
C ILE A 135 9.15 -14.47 5.87
N ARG A 136 7.91 -14.94 5.99
CA ARG A 136 7.27 -15.85 5.04
C ARG A 136 5.85 -15.38 4.76
N LEU A 137 5.55 -15.15 3.49
CA LEU A 137 4.18 -15.10 2.99
C LEU A 137 3.94 -16.37 2.17
N SER A 138 2.83 -17.07 2.39
CA SER A 138 2.40 -18.18 1.53
C SER A 138 0.89 -18.21 1.35
N GLY A 139 0.41 -18.98 0.38
CA GLY A 139 -1.03 -19.15 0.11
C GLY A 139 -1.44 -18.60 -1.24
N ILE A 140 -2.75 -18.48 -1.47
CA ILE A 140 -3.35 -18.00 -2.72
C ILE A 140 -4.63 -17.25 -2.40
N PHE A 141 -5.05 -16.34 -3.27
CA PHE A 141 -6.26 -15.58 -3.01
C PHE A 141 -7.49 -16.48 -2.78
N PRO A 142 -8.27 -16.27 -1.69
CA PRO A 142 -8.18 -15.18 -0.70
C PRO A 142 -7.43 -15.53 0.60
N ASN A 143 -6.82 -16.71 0.71
CA ASN A 143 -6.23 -17.22 1.94
C ASN A 143 -4.70 -17.18 1.90
N TYR A 144 -4.12 -16.34 2.75
CA TYR A 144 -2.68 -16.19 2.89
C TYR A 144 -2.25 -16.46 4.34
N GLU A 145 -1.03 -16.91 4.50
CA GLU A 145 -0.34 -17.04 5.78
C GLU A 145 0.85 -16.08 5.78
N LEU A 146 0.98 -15.26 6.81
CA LEU A 146 2.12 -14.38 7.02
C LEU A 146 2.78 -14.68 8.37
N SER A 147 4.08 -14.94 8.37
CA SER A 147 4.86 -15.08 9.60
C SER A 147 6.14 -14.23 9.59
N VAL A 148 6.51 -13.68 10.74
CA VAL A 148 7.80 -12.99 10.98
C VAL A 148 8.41 -13.53 12.26
N GLY A 149 9.29 -14.54 12.14
CA GLY A 149 9.82 -15.27 13.30
C GLY A 149 8.70 -15.69 14.26
N ASP A 150 8.92 -15.46 15.56
CA ASP A 150 7.90 -15.66 16.61
C ASP A 150 7.10 -14.38 16.91
N LEU A 151 7.37 -13.28 16.20
CA LEU A 151 6.76 -11.97 16.47
C LEU A 151 5.37 -11.85 15.85
N ILE A 152 5.17 -12.38 14.65
CA ILE A 152 3.92 -12.24 13.90
C ILE A 152 3.60 -13.60 13.30
N ASN A 153 2.36 -14.05 13.46
CA ASN A 153 1.83 -15.22 12.80
C ASN A 153 0.35 -15.00 12.51
N LEU A 154 -0.01 -14.89 11.23
CA LEU A 154 -1.33 -14.47 10.80
C LEU A 154 -1.84 -15.34 9.66
N GLU A 155 -3.15 -15.55 9.68
CA GLU A 155 -3.90 -16.19 8.61
C GLU A 155 -4.94 -15.20 8.09
N THR A 156 -5.01 -15.04 6.77
CA THR A 156 -6.03 -14.21 6.13
C THR A 156 -7.12 -15.10 5.55
N THR A 157 -8.35 -14.60 5.61
CA THR A 157 -9.53 -15.26 5.06
C THR A 157 -10.38 -14.27 4.28
N LYS A 158 -11.31 -14.78 3.48
CA LYS A 158 -12.25 -13.93 2.75
C LYS A 158 -13.15 -13.16 3.72
N GLY A 159 -13.09 -11.83 3.68
CA GLY A 159 -14.03 -10.97 4.41
C GLY A 159 -15.19 -10.46 3.56
N ASN A 160 -16.04 -9.64 4.18
CA ASN A 160 -17.21 -9.03 3.54
C ASN A 160 -16.88 -7.65 2.97
N TYR A 161 -16.15 -7.63 1.84
CA TYR A 161 -15.77 -6.39 1.14
C TYR A 161 -16.54 -6.26 -0.18
N LEU A 162 -16.91 -5.02 -0.56
CA LEU A 162 -17.49 -4.75 -1.88
C LEU A 162 -16.51 -5.10 -3.02
N GLU A 163 -15.22 -4.84 -2.78
CA GLU A 163 -14.11 -5.22 -3.65
C GLU A 163 -13.02 -5.83 -2.77
N ASP A 164 -12.94 -7.16 -2.73
CA ASP A 164 -11.93 -7.91 -1.96
C ASP A 164 -10.58 -8.04 -2.71
N LYS A 165 -10.56 -7.60 -3.97
CA LYS A 165 -9.36 -7.49 -4.81
C LYS A 165 -9.54 -6.42 -5.86
N SER A 166 -8.43 -5.87 -6.35
CA SER A 166 -8.44 -5.01 -7.53
C SER A 166 -7.11 -5.07 -8.29
N ALA A 167 -7.16 -4.77 -9.58
CA ALA A 167 -6.01 -4.37 -10.37
C ALA A 167 -6.20 -2.94 -10.85
N CYS A 168 -5.18 -2.12 -10.67
CA CYS A 168 -5.20 -0.72 -11.04
C CYS A 168 -3.91 -0.35 -11.76
N GLY A 169 -3.96 0.71 -12.55
CA GLY A 169 -2.76 1.19 -13.19
C GLY A 169 -2.93 2.51 -13.92
N VAL A 170 -1.78 3.10 -14.23
CA VAL A 170 -1.63 4.29 -15.05
C VAL A 170 -0.48 4.03 -16.00
N PHE A 171 -0.72 4.20 -17.29
CA PHE A 171 0.30 3.95 -18.29
C PHE A 171 0.38 5.09 -19.31
N LEU A 172 1.51 5.81 -19.28
CA LEU A 172 1.86 6.89 -20.18
C LEU A 172 3.30 6.67 -20.66
N PRO A 173 3.53 5.91 -21.74
CA PRO A 173 4.88 5.53 -22.17
C PRO A 173 5.87 6.71 -22.24
N PRO A 174 7.12 6.54 -21.78
CA PRO A 174 7.70 5.30 -21.22
C PRO A 174 7.38 5.09 -19.72
N PHE A 175 6.51 5.91 -19.12
CA PHE A 175 6.17 5.84 -17.70
C PHE A 175 4.92 5.01 -17.43
N GLY A 176 4.88 4.41 -16.25
CA GLY A 176 3.65 3.80 -15.76
C GLY A 176 3.84 3.07 -14.45
N VAL A 177 2.73 2.82 -13.78
CA VAL A 177 2.65 2.07 -12.53
C VAL A 177 1.41 1.19 -12.61
N GLY A 178 1.55 -0.07 -12.27
CA GLY A 178 0.45 -1.01 -12.13
C GLY A 178 0.55 -1.72 -10.78
N TRP A 179 -0.58 -2.02 -10.18
CA TRP A 179 -0.63 -2.71 -8.91
C TRP A 179 -1.85 -3.60 -8.77
N VAL A 180 -1.73 -4.56 -7.86
CA VAL A 180 -2.84 -5.36 -7.37
C VAL A 180 -3.00 -5.13 -5.88
N ASP A 181 -4.25 -5.09 -5.44
CA ASP A 181 -4.64 -5.02 -4.04
C ASP A 181 -5.47 -6.25 -3.68
N VAL A 182 -5.29 -6.76 -2.47
CA VAL A 182 -6.11 -7.78 -1.83
C VAL A 182 -6.57 -7.26 -0.48
N PHE A 183 -7.86 -7.38 -0.20
CA PHE A 183 -8.47 -7.11 1.09
C PHE A 183 -9.01 -8.40 1.68
N SER A 184 -8.70 -8.63 2.94
CA SER A 184 -9.05 -9.88 3.62
C SER A 184 -9.25 -9.63 5.10
N ASP A 185 -10.07 -10.47 5.73
CA ASP A 185 -10.08 -10.54 7.19
C ASP A 185 -8.81 -11.27 7.62
N VAL A 186 -8.33 -10.97 8.82
CA VAL A 186 -7.10 -11.57 9.35
C VAL A 186 -7.26 -11.88 10.82
N ASP A 187 -6.73 -13.02 11.23
CA ASP A 187 -6.59 -13.42 12.62
C ASP A 187 -5.19 -14.00 12.89
N GLY A 188 -4.86 -14.14 14.17
CA GLY A 188 -3.61 -14.76 14.61
C GLY A 188 -2.98 -14.00 15.78
N PHE A 189 -1.66 -13.82 15.72
CA PHE A 189 -0.88 -13.23 16.79
C PHE A 189 0.11 -12.18 16.28
N VAL A 190 0.18 -11.07 17.02
CA VAL A 190 1.17 -9.99 16.84
C VAL A 190 1.78 -9.69 18.21
N LEU A 191 3.10 -9.80 18.30
CA LEU A 191 3.89 -9.63 19.53
C LEU A 191 3.35 -10.48 20.70
N GLY A 192 2.94 -11.72 20.40
CA GLY A 192 2.38 -12.67 21.38
C GLY A 192 0.95 -12.38 21.83
N LYS A 193 0.32 -11.30 21.35
CA LYS A 193 -1.09 -10.97 21.64
C LYS A 193 -1.98 -11.42 20.49
N LYS A 194 -3.21 -11.83 20.79
CA LYS A 194 -4.21 -12.13 19.76
C LYS A 194 -4.48 -10.89 18.92
N PHE A 195 -4.58 -11.09 17.62
CA PHE A 195 -4.86 -10.05 16.65
C PHE A 195 -6.04 -10.48 15.80
N LYS A 196 -6.98 -9.55 15.58
CA LYS A 196 -8.07 -9.67 14.62
C LYS A 196 -8.22 -8.34 13.91
N GLY A 197 -8.39 -8.39 12.60
CA GLY A 197 -8.35 -7.18 11.81
C GLY A 197 -8.65 -7.35 10.34
N THR A 198 -8.21 -6.36 9.58
CA THR A 198 -8.22 -6.34 8.11
C THR A 198 -6.79 -6.33 7.59
N ALA A 199 -6.51 -7.15 6.58
CA ALA A 199 -5.28 -7.15 5.81
C ALA A 199 -5.48 -6.43 4.48
N HIS A 200 -4.51 -5.59 4.11
CA HIS A 200 -4.36 -5.02 2.77
C HIS A 200 -2.99 -5.45 2.23
N LEU A 201 -3.01 -6.42 1.31
CA LEU A 201 -1.80 -6.87 0.62
C LEU A 201 -1.74 -6.18 -0.74
N GLN A 202 -0.67 -5.44 -0.99
CA GLN A 202 -0.46 -4.73 -2.24
C GLN A 202 0.85 -5.17 -2.87
N LYS A 203 0.81 -5.33 -4.19
CA LYS A 203 2.00 -5.49 -5.01
C LYS A 203 2.01 -4.45 -6.11
N VAL A 204 3.03 -3.60 -6.10
CA VAL A 204 3.23 -2.54 -7.09
C VAL A 204 4.45 -2.82 -7.94
N VAL A 205 4.32 -2.53 -9.23
CA VAL A 205 5.41 -2.47 -10.19
C VAL A 205 5.26 -1.24 -11.08
N GLY A 206 6.35 -0.54 -11.34
CA GLY A 206 6.29 0.63 -12.19
C GLY A 206 7.62 1.09 -12.72
N ALA A 207 7.59 1.85 -13.80
CA ALA A 207 8.68 2.60 -14.37
C ALA A 207 8.32 4.09 -14.26
N THR A 208 8.78 4.73 -13.19
CA THR A 208 8.42 6.14 -12.93
C THR A 208 9.49 6.81 -12.08
N ILE A 209 9.57 8.14 -12.09
CA ILE A 209 10.36 8.87 -11.10
C ILE A 209 9.72 8.73 -9.72
N PHE A 210 10.52 8.82 -8.65
CA PHE A 210 9.92 9.06 -7.33
C PHE A 210 9.20 10.40 -7.42
N GLY A 211 7.88 10.41 -7.30
CA GLY A 211 7.09 11.64 -7.29
C GLY A 211 6.64 11.94 -5.87
N PRO A 212 6.44 13.22 -5.50
CA PRO A 212 5.78 13.55 -4.26
C PRO A 212 4.31 13.15 -4.36
N PHE A 213 3.73 12.53 -3.34
CA PHE A 213 2.33 12.13 -3.34
C PHE A 213 1.72 12.17 -1.93
N HIS A 214 0.39 12.20 -1.89
CA HIS A 214 -0.39 11.76 -0.75
C HIS A 214 -1.18 10.51 -1.12
N TRP A 215 -1.22 9.53 -0.24
CA TRP A 215 -2.12 8.38 -0.35
C TRP A 215 -2.74 8.14 1.02
N GLY A 216 -4.02 7.77 1.05
CA GLY A 216 -4.68 7.47 2.30
C GLY A 216 -5.73 6.40 2.12
N ARG A 217 -5.86 5.53 3.12
CA ARG A 217 -6.93 4.55 3.23
C ARG A 217 -7.38 4.43 4.68
N ILE A 218 -8.69 4.45 4.88
CA ILE A 218 -9.35 4.30 6.18
C ILE A 218 -10.43 3.25 6.04
N ILE A 219 -10.45 2.32 6.99
CA ILE A 219 -11.47 1.27 7.13
C ILE A 219 -12.30 1.62 8.36
N PHE A 220 -13.62 1.63 8.21
CA PHE A 220 -14.58 1.95 9.26
C PHE A 220 -15.17 0.67 9.87
N GLN A 221 -15.70 0.77 11.08
CA GLN A 221 -16.29 -0.35 11.84
C GLN A 221 -17.42 -1.06 11.10
N ASN A 222 -18.24 -0.34 10.32
CA ASN A 222 -19.30 -0.96 9.51
C ASN A 222 -18.78 -1.69 8.24
N GLY A 223 -17.45 -1.78 8.07
CA GLY A 223 -16.79 -2.39 6.91
C GLY A 223 -16.62 -1.44 5.72
N SER A 224 -17.23 -0.25 5.75
CA SER A 224 -17.02 0.77 4.72
C SER A 224 -15.56 1.23 4.71
N SER A 225 -15.10 1.76 3.58
CA SER A 225 -13.76 2.32 3.51
C SER A 225 -13.70 3.55 2.62
N ILE A 226 -12.75 4.43 2.90
CA ILE A 226 -12.40 5.54 2.01
C ILE A 226 -10.94 5.41 1.60
N SER A 227 -10.66 5.66 0.33
CA SER A 227 -9.31 5.76 -0.20
C SER A 227 -9.17 7.02 -1.03
N PHE A 228 -8.00 7.67 -0.95
CA PHE A 228 -7.68 8.81 -1.79
C PHE A 228 -6.21 8.82 -2.19
N PHE A 229 -5.92 9.48 -3.31
CA PHE A 229 -4.57 9.64 -3.82
C PHE A 229 -4.42 11.00 -4.52
N CYS A 230 -3.31 11.66 -4.25
CA CYS A 230 -2.90 12.90 -4.89
C CYS A 230 -1.44 12.81 -5.37
N LEU A 231 -1.19 13.04 -6.65
CA LEU A 231 0.17 13.23 -7.16
C LEU A 231 0.56 14.70 -7.07
N LYS A 232 1.54 15.06 -6.25
CA LYS A 232 1.96 16.44 -5.98
C LYS A 232 2.90 16.95 -7.08
N THR A 233 2.96 18.27 -7.25
CA THR A 233 4.00 18.92 -8.07
C THR A 233 5.30 19.20 -7.29
N GLY A 234 5.29 19.02 -5.97
CA GLY A 234 6.42 19.29 -5.07
C GLY A 234 6.04 19.09 -3.59
N LYS A 235 7.02 19.16 -2.68
CA LYS A 235 6.84 18.92 -1.23
C LYS A 235 5.68 19.72 -0.62
N SER A 236 5.64 21.02 -0.87
CA SER A 236 4.66 21.96 -0.30
C SER A 236 3.53 22.31 -1.28
N SER A 237 3.35 21.52 -2.34
CA SER A 237 2.37 21.84 -3.37
C SER A 237 0.94 21.65 -2.88
N LYS A 238 0.09 22.62 -3.24
CA LYS A 238 -1.37 22.55 -3.10
C LYS A 238 -2.07 22.25 -4.42
N THR A 239 -1.30 22.01 -5.48
CA THR A 239 -1.78 21.64 -6.80
C THR A 239 -1.33 20.22 -7.08
N TYR A 240 -2.26 19.41 -7.58
CA TYR A 240 -2.01 17.99 -7.84
C TYR A 240 -2.13 17.73 -9.35
N PHE A 241 -1.28 16.85 -9.87
CA PHE A 241 -1.36 16.37 -11.26
C PHE A 241 -2.48 15.36 -11.46
N ARG A 242 -2.84 14.66 -10.38
CA ARG A 242 -3.88 13.64 -10.36
C ARG A 242 -4.46 13.58 -8.96
N GLU A 243 -5.78 13.48 -8.91
CA GLU A 243 -6.57 13.37 -7.69
C GLU A 243 -7.56 12.24 -7.86
N SER A 244 -7.80 11.48 -6.80
CA SER A 244 -8.85 10.46 -6.79
C SER A 244 -9.35 10.23 -5.38
N VAL A 245 -10.65 9.97 -5.27
CA VAL A 245 -11.33 9.59 -4.04
C VAL A 245 -12.31 8.49 -4.38
N THR A 246 -12.33 7.44 -3.56
CA THR A 246 -13.33 6.37 -3.64
C THR A 246 -13.80 6.03 -2.24
N PHE A 247 -15.11 5.95 -2.06
CA PHE A 247 -15.74 5.47 -0.85
C PHE A 247 -16.52 4.19 -1.16
N HIS A 248 -16.21 3.12 -0.43
CA HIS A 248 -16.92 1.84 -0.47
C HIS A 248 -17.95 1.84 0.65
N ASP A 249 -19.22 1.96 0.30
CA ASP A 249 -20.35 1.99 1.22
C ASP A 249 -20.94 0.60 1.37
N VAL A 250 -20.48 -0.14 2.39
CA VAL A 250 -20.90 -1.52 2.61
C VAL A 250 -22.36 -1.61 2.97
N GLU A 251 -22.86 -0.69 3.81
CA GLU A 251 -24.25 -0.66 4.26
C GLU A 251 -25.24 -0.58 3.09
N ASN A 252 -24.91 0.22 2.08
CA ASN A 252 -25.77 0.43 0.91
C ASN A 252 -25.31 -0.35 -0.33
N ASN A 253 -24.32 -1.23 -0.19
CA ASN A 253 -23.73 -2.01 -1.29
C ASN A 253 -23.35 -1.14 -2.51
N LYS A 254 -22.71 0.01 -2.27
CA LYS A 254 -22.43 1.01 -3.31
C LYS A 254 -20.98 1.48 -3.28
N ILE A 255 -20.38 1.66 -4.45
CA ILE A 255 -19.09 2.34 -4.59
C ILE A 255 -19.34 3.75 -5.10
N ILE A 256 -18.86 4.74 -4.34
CA ILE A 256 -18.95 6.17 -4.66
C ILE A 256 -17.58 6.63 -5.12
N ARG A 257 -17.44 6.91 -6.42
CA ARG A 257 -16.21 7.42 -7.01
C ARG A 257 -16.39 8.91 -7.30
N PHE A 258 -15.40 9.72 -6.95
CA PHE A 258 -15.40 11.12 -7.32
C PHE A 258 -14.88 11.30 -8.75
N ASP A 259 -15.52 12.19 -9.50
CA ASP A 259 -15.13 12.51 -10.86
C ASP A 259 -14.26 13.78 -10.86
N ASN A 260 -12.94 13.58 -10.98
CA ASN A 260 -11.94 14.66 -10.92
C ASN A 260 -12.09 15.55 -9.67
N PRO A 261 -11.94 14.98 -8.46
CA PRO A 261 -12.18 15.70 -7.22
C PRO A 261 -11.19 16.85 -7.02
N GLN A 262 -11.68 18.01 -6.60
CA GLN A 262 -10.86 19.11 -6.11
C GLN A 262 -10.46 18.84 -4.65
N LEU A 263 -9.31 18.19 -4.44
CA LEU A 263 -8.81 17.85 -3.12
C LEU A 263 -8.02 19.00 -2.51
N LYS A 264 -8.19 19.18 -1.20
CA LYS A 264 -7.38 20.06 -0.36
C LYS A 264 -6.94 19.28 0.87
N ILE A 265 -5.62 19.10 0.99
CA ILE A 265 -5.00 18.41 2.12
C ILE A 265 -4.17 19.42 2.90
N SER A 266 -4.35 19.44 4.22
CA SER A 266 -3.56 20.28 5.12
C SER A 266 -3.29 19.58 6.44
N LYS A 267 -2.19 19.96 7.10
CA LYS A 267 -1.79 19.43 8.40
C LYS A 267 -1.85 20.53 9.45
N ARG A 268 -2.45 20.24 10.62
CA ARG A 268 -2.48 21.14 11.79
C ARG A 268 -2.20 20.32 13.05
N GLY A 269 -1.02 20.52 13.66
CA GLY A 269 -0.56 19.66 14.75
C GLY A 269 -0.44 18.22 14.28
N ASN A 270 -1.06 17.30 15.02
CA ASN A 270 -1.12 15.87 14.68
C ASN A 270 -2.27 15.50 13.74
N ASN A 271 -3.08 16.48 13.32
CA ASN A 271 -4.26 16.24 12.51
C ASN A 271 -4.02 16.56 11.03
N TRP A 272 -4.51 15.68 10.16
CA TRP A 272 -4.64 15.91 8.73
C TRP A 272 -6.09 16.21 8.39
N ALA A 273 -6.35 17.31 7.70
CA ALA A 273 -7.66 17.65 7.18
C ALA A 273 -7.66 17.48 5.67
N ILE A 274 -8.56 16.64 5.17
CA ILE A 274 -8.77 16.38 3.75
C ILE A 274 -10.19 16.82 3.42
N ALA A 275 -10.32 17.73 2.46
CA ALA A 275 -11.58 18.14 1.89
C ALA A 275 -11.57 17.84 0.39
N GLY A 276 -12.70 17.42 -0.15
CA GLY A 276 -12.87 17.09 -1.57
C GLY A 276 -14.22 17.51 -2.08
N GLN A 277 -14.29 17.93 -3.34
CA GLN A 277 -15.56 18.24 -4.00
C GLN A 277 -15.50 17.88 -5.48
N ASP A 278 -16.59 17.34 -6.01
CA ASP A 278 -16.88 17.32 -7.45
C ASP A 278 -18.28 17.92 -7.72
N ASN A 279 -18.89 17.63 -8.87
CA ASN A 279 -20.13 18.25 -9.30
C ASN A 279 -21.30 18.04 -8.32
N ASP A 280 -21.37 16.89 -7.66
CA ASP A 280 -22.52 16.43 -6.88
C ASP A 280 -22.12 15.83 -5.52
N LYS A 281 -20.82 15.75 -5.23
CA LYS A 281 -20.29 15.14 -4.00
C LYS A 281 -19.37 16.09 -3.25
N THR A 282 -19.44 16.03 -1.92
CA THR A 282 -18.56 16.81 -1.04
C THR A 282 -18.08 15.92 0.10
N LEU A 283 -16.77 15.86 0.29
CA LEU A 283 -16.08 15.11 1.33
C LEU A 283 -15.39 16.05 2.30
N ARG A 284 -15.44 15.73 3.58
CA ARG A 284 -14.46 16.16 4.55
C ARG A 284 -14.11 15.00 5.48
N ILE A 285 -12.82 14.86 5.76
CA ILE A 285 -12.33 13.95 6.79
C ILE A 285 -11.18 14.61 7.55
N VAL A 286 -11.20 14.49 8.88
CA VAL A 286 -10.09 14.90 9.75
C VAL A 286 -9.53 13.65 10.40
N LEU A 287 -8.23 13.45 10.23
CA LEU A 287 -7.50 12.27 10.67
C LEU A 287 -6.51 12.66 11.75
N GLU A 288 -6.58 12.03 12.92
CA GLU A 288 -5.58 12.17 13.97
C GLU A 288 -4.47 11.15 13.79
N THR A 289 -3.22 11.60 13.87
CA THR A 289 -2.04 10.73 13.84
C THR A 289 -1.75 10.21 15.26
N TYR A 290 -1.70 8.89 15.41
CA TYR A 290 -1.28 8.24 16.66
C TYR A 290 0.10 7.57 16.56
N ALA A 291 0.59 7.27 15.36
CA ALA A 291 1.95 6.78 15.14
C ALA A 291 2.56 7.31 13.83
N THR A 292 3.89 7.39 13.76
CA THR A 292 4.59 7.87 12.56
C THR A 292 5.87 7.08 12.33
N LYS A 293 6.09 6.67 11.08
CA LYS A 293 7.35 6.08 10.61
C LYS A 293 7.84 6.80 9.37
N GLN A 294 9.08 7.30 9.42
CA GLN A 294 9.74 7.91 8.28
C GLN A 294 10.78 6.95 7.69
N TYR A 295 10.92 7.01 6.37
CA TYR A 295 11.95 6.35 5.58
C TYR A 295 12.64 7.37 4.69
N ASP A 296 13.97 7.35 4.69
CA ASP A 296 14.79 8.22 3.84
C ASP A 296 15.47 7.39 2.75
N MET A 297 15.18 7.72 1.49
CA MET A 297 15.65 6.98 0.33
C MET A 297 16.48 7.87 -0.58
N SER A 298 17.70 7.47 -0.93
CA SER A 298 18.49 8.18 -1.95
C SER A 298 19.33 7.24 -2.84
N GLY A 299 19.67 7.65 -4.06
CA GLY A 299 20.47 6.84 -5.00
C GLY A 299 19.75 6.59 -6.32
N GLY A 300 19.75 7.64 -7.16
CA GLY A 300 18.92 7.77 -8.37
C GLY A 300 17.78 8.79 -8.23
N GLY A 301 17.87 9.65 -7.20
CA GLY A 301 16.85 10.56 -6.69
C GLY A 301 16.96 10.64 -5.16
N SER A 302 16.15 11.49 -4.53
CA SER A 302 15.92 11.53 -3.08
C SER A 302 14.42 11.44 -2.85
N GLN A 303 13.98 10.74 -1.82
CA GLN A 303 12.60 10.74 -1.35
C GLN A 303 12.58 10.52 0.15
N VAL A 304 11.90 11.41 0.86
CA VAL A 304 11.41 11.20 2.21
C VAL A 304 10.01 10.63 2.08
N TYR A 305 9.79 9.51 2.76
CA TYR A 305 8.53 8.78 2.73
C TYR A 305 8.04 8.57 4.15
N ILE A 306 6.91 9.18 4.50
CA ILE A 306 6.36 9.17 5.85
C ILE A 306 5.03 8.43 5.86
N VAL A 307 4.93 7.45 6.73
CA VAL A 307 3.72 6.69 7.04
C VAL A 307 3.16 7.19 8.35
N TYR A 308 1.88 7.56 8.34
CA TYR A 308 1.12 7.96 9.51
C TYR A 308 0.05 6.91 9.76
N ALA A 309 0.06 6.31 10.94
CA ALA A 309 -1.06 5.52 11.42
C ALA A 309 -2.10 6.49 11.99
N ILE A 310 -3.35 6.39 11.51
CA ILE A 310 -4.37 7.43 11.70
C ILE A 310 -5.74 6.88 12.11
N THR A 311 -6.49 7.69 12.85
CA THR A 311 -7.92 7.47 13.17
C THR A 311 -8.76 8.67 12.72
N PRO A 312 -9.97 8.47 12.15
CA PRO A 312 -10.85 9.57 11.77
C PRO A 312 -11.51 10.19 13.02
N LYS A 313 -11.41 11.52 13.16
CA LYS A 313 -12.11 12.31 14.19
C LYS A 313 -13.32 13.06 13.66
N GLU A 314 -13.31 13.36 12.37
CA GLU A 314 -14.46 13.88 11.64
C GLU A 314 -14.54 13.14 10.31
N PHE A 315 -15.75 12.77 9.91
CA PHE A 315 -16.01 12.29 8.55
C PHE A 315 -17.41 12.74 8.15
N TYR A 316 -17.51 13.36 6.98
CA TYR A 316 -18.77 13.41 6.25
C TYR A 316 -18.55 13.30 4.75
N LEU A 317 -19.47 12.63 4.08
CA LEU A 317 -19.59 12.53 2.64
C LEU A 317 -21.04 12.84 2.25
N LYS A 318 -21.23 13.98 1.60
CA LYS A 318 -22.51 14.38 1.02
C LYS A 318 -22.56 13.97 -0.45
N THR A 319 -23.66 13.33 -0.85
CA THR A 319 -24.03 13.07 -2.25
C THR A 319 -25.45 13.62 -2.49
N GLU A 320 -25.96 13.63 -3.73
CA GLU A 320 -27.27 14.23 -4.06
C GLU A 320 -28.43 13.79 -3.14
N GLY A 321 -28.48 12.51 -2.74
CA GLY A 321 -29.58 11.96 -1.95
C GLY A 321 -29.28 11.67 -0.48
N ARG A 322 -28.06 11.90 0.02
CA ARG A 322 -27.68 11.47 1.39
C ARG A 322 -26.44 12.14 1.94
N MET A 323 -26.32 12.05 3.26
CA MET A 323 -25.12 12.42 4.01
C MET A 323 -24.67 11.20 4.81
N ILE A 324 -23.44 10.77 4.57
CA ILE A 324 -22.78 9.70 5.33
C ILE A 324 -21.86 10.39 6.33
N THR A 325 -21.92 10.01 7.60
CA THR A 325 -21.17 10.65 8.69
C THR A 325 -20.32 9.61 9.44
N LEU A 326 -19.37 10.09 10.24
CA LEU A 326 -18.57 9.22 11.11
C LEU A 326 -19.46 8.37 12.04
N GLU A 327 -20.49 8.97 12.62
CA GLU A 327 -21.46 8.26 13.47
C GLU A 327 -22.16 7.11 12.72
N GLY A 328 -22.48 7.30 11.44
CA GLY A 328 -23.12 6.28 10.63
C GLY A 328 -22.19 5.13 10.21
N VAL A 329 -20.90 5.40 10.00
CA VAL A 329 -19.94 4.36 9.59
C VAL A 329 -19.19 3.71 10.77
N GLY A 330 -19.27 4.34 11.95
CA GLY A 330 -18.52 3.98 13.14
C GLY A 330 -17.09 4.51 13.13
N GLU A 331 -16.32 4.18 14.16
CA GLU A 331 -14.90 4.54 14.23
C GLU A 331 -14.11 3.93 13.06
N GLY A 332 -12.85 4.32 12.91
CA GLY A 332 -12.02 3.75 11.84
C GLY A 332 -10.53 3.79 12.15
N VAL A 333 -9.81 3.07 11.32
CA VAL A 333 -8.35 2.96 11.38
C VAL A 333 -7.79 3.00 9.96
N GLY A 334 -6.62 3.58 9.80
CA GLY A 334 -6.02 3.67 8.48
C GLY A 334 -4.57 4.09 8.45
N THR A 335 -4.11 4.26 7.21
CA THR A 335 -2.79 4.80 6.90
C THR A 335 -2.96 6.07 6.08
N PHE A 336 -2.18 7.08 6.40
CA PHE A 336 -1.92 8.23 5.54
C PHE A 336 -0.43 8.27 5.20
N GLU A 337 -0.12 8.48 3.93
CA GLU A 337 1.24 8.51 3.41
C GLU A 337 1.54 9.89 2.84
N ASP A 338 2.69 10.44 3.20
CA ASP A 338 3.25 11.65 2.61
C ASP A 338 4.63 11.36 2.07
N ALA A 339 4.77 11.44 0.75
CA ALA A 339 6.04 11.29 0.07
C ALA A 339 6.45 12.61 -0.57
N TYR A 340 7.73 12.96 -0.45
CA TYR A 340 8.31 14.14 -1.11
C TYR A 340 9.82 14.01 -1.27
N TRP A 341 10.42 14.90 -2.06
CA TRP A 341 11.87 14.93 -2.32
C TRP A 341 12.67 15.56 -1.19
#